data_AF-A0A960LJT0-F1
#
_entry.id   AF-A0A960LJT0-F1
#
_cell.length_a   1.000
_cell.length_b   1.000
_cell.length_c   1.000
_cell.angle_alpha   90.00
_cell.angle_beta   90.00
_cell.angle_gamma   90.00
#
_symmetry.space_group_name_H-M   'P 1'
#
loop_
_entity.id
_entity.type
_entity.pdbx_description
1 polymer ?
#
loop_
_entity_poly.entity_id
_entity_poly.type
_entity_poly.pdbx_seq_one_letter_code
_entity_poly.pdbx_strand_id
1 'polypeptide(L)'
;GGLICQDWATGAMVWNEKGGGKLVKGSVHAVEGNLVCLNEDDGSVTLVEASPDGFKQLGQFVLEPQSENRNPKGKVWTHPVVIGGKLYLRDQENIACYDLKG
;
A
#
# COMPACT_ATOMS: atom_id res chain seq x y z
N GLY A 1 -5.24 2.28 11.88
CA GLY A 1 -3.97 3.04 12.05
C GLY A 1 -3.45 3.32 10.67
N GLY A 2 -3.13 4.57 10.36
CA GLY A 2 -2.83 5.00 8.99
C GLY A 2 -1.35 5.32 8.78
N LEU A 3 -1.08 5.99 7.66
CA LEU A 3 0.25 6.51 7.34
C LEU A 3 0.62 7.67 8.26
N ILE A 4 1.88 7.71 8.66
CA ILE A 4 2.45 8.79 9.46
C ILE A 4 3.65 9.34 8.70
N CYS A 5 3.71 10.66 8.57
CA CYS A 5 4.91 11.36 8.15
C CYS A 5 5.61 11.92 9.38
N GLN A 6 6.91 11.67 9.47
CA GLN A 6 7.76 12.15 10.55
C GLN A 6 8.97 12.85 9.96
N ASP A 7 9.40 13.91 10.62
CA ASP A 7 10.69 14.53 10.36
C ASP A 7 11.79 13.55 10.78
N TRP A 8 12.70 13.24 9.84
CA TRP A 8 13.72 12.22 10.06
C TRP A 8 14.71 12.59 11.16
N ALA A 9 15.09 13.86 11.25
CA ALA A 9 16.12 14.31 12.18
C ALA A 9 15.61 14.39 13.62
N THR A 10 14.37 14.86 13.80
CA THR A 10 13.79 15.16 15.12
C THR A 10 12.82 14.08 15.60
N GLY A 11 12.31 13.23 14.69
CA GLY A 11 11.23 12.28 14.97
C GLY A 11 9.86 12.94 15.15
N ALA A 12 9.77 14.27 14.99
CA ALA A 12 8.52 15.00 15.14
C ALA A 12 7.50 14.56 14.10
N MET A 13 6.26 14.36 14.53
CA MET A 13 5.16 14.03 13.61
C MET A 13 4.82 15.26 12.77
N VAL A 14 4.96 15.15 11.45
CA VAL A 14 4.58 16.19 10.50
C VAL A 14 3.07 16.13 10.25
N TRP A 15 2.59 14.94 9.89
CA TRP A 15 1.17 14.65 9.78
C TRP A 15 0.89 13.18 10.06
N ASN A 16 -0.37 12.88 10.34
CA ASN A 16 -0.86 11.53 10.55
C ASN A 16 -2.21 11.39 9.84
N GLU A 17 -2.28 10.44 8.92
CA GLU A 17 -3.51 10.04 8.27
C GLU A 17 -4.38 9.34 9.34
N LYS A 18 -5.28 10.13 9.94
CA LYS A 18 -6.27 9.65 10.89
C LYS A 18 -7.45 9.09 10.11
N GLY A 19 -7.19 7.95 9.48
CA GLY A 19 -8.10 7.14 8.69
C GLY A 19 -9.57 7.32 9.00
N GLY A 20 -10.27 8.02 8.11
CA GLY A 20 -11.70 7.79 7.86
C GLY A 20 -11.96 6.40 7.26
N GLY A 21 -11.24 5.37 7.72
CA GLY A 21 -11.35 3.97 7.32
C GLY A 21 -10.63 3.54 6.03
N LYS A 22 -9.96 4.44 5.30
CA LYS A 22 -9.52 4.15 3.92
C LYS A 22 -8.15 3.50 3.77
N LEU A 23 -7.23 3.70 4.71
CA LEU A 23 -5.92 3.06 4.72
C LEU A 23 -5.77 2.22 5.99
N VAL A 24 -5.84 0.91 5.80
CA VAL A 24 -5.57 -0.08 6.84
C VAL A 24 -4.10 -0.47 6.77
N LYS A 25 -3.52 -0.79 7.93
CA LYS A 25 -2.14 -1.25 8.06
C LYS A 25 -1.91 -2.47 7.17
N GLY A 26 -0.69 -2.59 6.67
CA GLY A 26 -0.23 -3.72 5.90
C GLY A 26 1.22 -3.45 5.54
N SER A 27 1.49 -3.28 4.26
CA SER A 27 2.84 -3.06 3.73
C SER A 27 2.87 -1.87 2.76
N VAL A 28 4.03 -1.20 2.67
CA VAL A 28 4.23 -0.04 1.81
C VAL A 28 5.48 -0.20 0.95
N HIS A 29 5.45 0.24 -0.30
CA HIS A 29 6.61 0.28 -1.20
C HIS A 29 6.78 1.68 -1.78
N ALA A 30 7.98 2.24 -1.66
CA ALA A 30 8.28 3.56 -2.21
C ALA A 30 8.72 3.44 -3.68
N VAL A 31 8.11 4.23 -4.56
CA VAL A 31 8.42 4.26 -5.99
C VAL A 31 8.14 5.65 -6.55
N GLU A 32 9.13 6.25 -7.22
CA GLU A 32 8.99 7.53 -7.96
C GLU A 32 8.28 8.65 -7.17
N GLY A 33 8.67 8.86 -5.90
CA GLY A 33 8.05 9.90 -5.05
C GLY A 33 6.66 9.56 -4.51
N ASN A 34 6.22 8.31 -4.68
CA ASN A 34 4.94 7.81 -4.20
C ASN A 34 5.12 6.58 -3.30
N LEU A 35 4.07 6.23 -2.57
CA LEU A 35 3.95 5.03 -1.76
C LEU A 35 2.82 4.16 -2.33
N VAL A 36 3.14 2.92 -2.69
CA VAL A 36 2.16 1.87 -2.94
C VAL A 36 1.84 1.23 -1.59
N CYS A 37 0.61 1.40 -1.13
CA CYS A 37 0.14 0.94 0.18
C CYS A 37 -0.82 -0.23 -0.01
N LEU A 38 -0.46 -1.40 0.50
CA LEU A 38 -1.29 -2.60 0.43
C LEU A 38 -2.04 -2.81 1.75
N ASN A 39 -3.35 -2.92 1.65
CA ASN A 39 -4.25 -3.20 2.75
C ASN A 39 -4.23 -4.69 3.09
N GLU A 40 -3.97 -5.01 4.35
CA GLU A 40 -3.83 -6.38 4.82
C GLU A 40 -5.16 -7.17 4.86
N ASP A 41 -6.30 -6.47 4.87
CA ASP A 41 -7.63 -7.04 5.03
C ASP A 41 -8.29 -7.37 3.70
N ASP A 42 -8.41 -6.43 2.78
CA ASP A 42 -9.19 -6.59 1.55
C ASP A 42 -8.32 -6.67 0.28
N GLY A 43 -6.99 -6.55 0.43
CA GLY A 43 -6.07 -6.52 -0.71
C GLY A 43 -6.21 -5.25 -1.56
N SER A 44 -6.87 -4.20 -1.06
CA SER A 44 -6.86 -2.89 -1.71
C SER A 44 -5.45 -2.31 -1.75
N VAL A 45 -5.11 -1.72 -2.89
CA VAL A 45 -3.81 -1.13 -3.20
C VAL A 45 -4.05 0.33 -3.45
N THR A 46 -3.46 1.17 -2.62
CA THR A 46 -3.63 2.63 -2.67
C THR A 46 -2.31 3.28 -3.04
N LEU A 47 -2.31 4.11 -4.08
CA LEU A 47 -1.16 4.95 -4.41
C LEU A 47 -1.30 6.28 -3.67
N VAL A 48 -0.27 6.66 -2.92
CA VAL A 48 -0.23 7.86 -2.08
C VAL A 48 1.00 8.67 -2.44
N GLU A 49 0.87 9.99 -2.55
CA GLU A 49 2.00 10.89 -2.74
C GLU A 49 2.89 10.90 -1.49
N ALA A 50 4.20 10.72 -1.64
CA ALA A 50 5.15 10.73 -0.50
C ALA A 50 5.59 12.18 -0.21
N SER A 51 4.69 13.01 0.33
CA SER A 51 4.93 14.43 0.58
C SER A 51 4.78 14.82 2.06
N PRO A 52 5.62 15.75 2.59
CA PRO A 52 5.40 16.35 3.90
C PRO A 52 4.20 17.33 3.93
N ASP A 53 3.65 17.74 2.78
CA ASP A 53 2.55 18.71 2.70
C ASP A 53 1.22 18.16 3.22
N GLY A 54 1.09 16.83 3.26
CA GLY A 54 -0.10 16.16 3.78
C GLY A 54 -0.38 14.84 3.08
N PHE A 55 -1.41 14.16 3.55
CA PHE A 55 -1.90 12.94 2.93
C PHE A 55 -2.65 13.24 1.62
N LYS A 56 -2.23 12.60 0.51
CA LYS A 56 -2.91 12.70 -0.78
C LYS A 56 -2.94 11.35 -1.49
N GLN A 57 -4.15 10.80 -1.62
CA GLN A 57 -4.42 9.60 -2.40
C GLN A 57 -4.48 9.94 -3.89
N LEU A 58 -3.69 9.23 -4.71
CA LEU A 58 -3.62 9.41 -6.16
C LEU A 58 -4.53 8.43 -6.91
N GLY A 59 -4.75 7.24 -6.35
CA GLY A 59 -5.58 6.21 -6.95
C GLY A 59 -5.69 4.98 -6.06
N GLN A 60 -6.64 4.10 -6.38
CA GLN A 60 -6.84 2.85 -5.65
C GLN A 60 -7.43 1.79 -6.57
N PHE A 61 -7.03 0.54 -6.39
CA PHE A 61 -7.65 -0.64 -6.97
C PHE A 61 -7.62 -1.80 -5.97
N VAL A 62 -8.27 -2.91 -6.30
CA VAL A 62 -8.20 -4.14 -5.50
C VAL A 62 -7.36 -5.17 -6.26
N LEU A 63 -6.43 -5.82 -5.56
CA LEU A 63 -5.66 -6.92 -6.12
C LEU A 63 -6.61 -7.99 -6.69
N GLU A 64 -6.37 -8.46 -7.90
CA GLU A 64 -7.15 -9.51 -8.54
C GLU A 64 -6.22 -10.47 -9.32
N PRO A 65 -6.47 -11.79 -9.28
CA PRO A 65 -7.51 -12.46 -8.48
C PRO A 65 -7.19 -12.47 -6.97
N GLN A 66 -8.22 -12.64 -6.15
CA GLN A 66 -8.11 -12.88 -4.71
C GLN A 66 -8.12 -14.40 -4.40
N SER A 67 -7.46 -14.79 -3.32
CA SER A 67 -7.41 -16.18 -2.82
C SER A 67 -8.81 -16.73 -2.61
N GLU A 68 -9.09 -17.90 -3.19
CA GLU A 68 -10.38 -18.60 -3.07
C GLU A 68 -10.48 -19.32 -1.71
N ASN A 69 -9.38 -19.91 -1.23
CA ASN A 69 -9.30 -20.61 0.05
C ASN A 69 -8.53 -19.78 1.09
N ARG A 70 -8.98 -18.56 1.31
CA ARG A 70 -8.35 -17.64 2.25
C ARG A 70 -8.52 -18.12 3.69
N ASN A 71 -7.42 -18.26 4.44
CA ASN A 71 -7.51 -18.43 5.89
C ASN A 71 -8.11 -17.15 6.50
N PRO A 72 -9.22 -17.20 7.26
CA PRO A 72 -9.84 -16.02 7.86
C PRO A 72 -8.92 -15.25 8.82
N LYS A 73 -7.92 -15.93 9.39
CA LYS A 73 -6.88 -15.33 10.23
C LYS A 73 -5.69 -14.82 9.41
N GLY A 74 -5.59 -15.20 8.15
CA GLY A 74 -4.53 -14.77 7.24
C GLY A 74 -4.83 -13.43 6.59
N LYS A 75 -3.78 -12.65 6.39
CA LYS A 75 -3.82 -11.30 5.82
C LYS A 75 -2.93 -11.19 4.58
N VAL A 76 -3.07 -10.09 3.87
CA VAL A 76 -2.25 -9.73 2.71
C VAL A 76 -1.06 -8.89 3.19
N TRP A 77 -0.05 -9.54 3.77
CA TRP A 77 1.12 -8.86 4.35
C TRP A 77 2.35 -8.83 3.45
N THR A 78 2.31 -9.49 2.29
CA THR A 78 3.47 -9.52 1.41
C THR A 78 3.80 -8.10 0.95
N HIS A 79 5.08 -7.76 1.01
CA HIS A 79 5.55 -6.43 0.62
C HIS A 79 5.35 -6.23 -0.90
N PRO A 80 4.70 -5.14 -1.35
CA PRO A 80 4.63 -4.81 -2.78
C PRO A 80 6.03 -4.58 -3.33
N VAL A 81 6.27 -4.96 -4.58
CA VAL A 81 7.57 -4.70 -5.22
C VAL A 81 7.33 -4.12 -6.59
N VAL A 82 7.93 -2.96 -6.87
CA VAL A 82 8.02 -2.44 -8.23
C VAL A 82 9.41 -2.71 -8.78
N ILE A 83 9.47 -3.42 -9.92
CA ILE A 83 10.72 -3.66 -10.65
C ILE A 83 10.46 -3.72 -12.15
N GLY A 84 11.31 -3.07 -12.94
CA GLY A 84 11.19 -3.09 -14.41
C GLY A 84 9.93 -2.41 -14.95
N GLY A 85 9.26 -1.56 -14.16
CA GLY A 85 7.96 -0.97 -14.52
C GLY A 85 6.77 -1.90 -14.27
N LYS A 86 6.95 -2.95 -13.47
CA LYS A 86 5.90 -3.89 -13.09
C LYS A 86 5.74 -3.91 -11.58
N LEU A 87 4.50 -3.86 -11.12
CA LEU A 87 4.13 -4.00 -9.72
C LEU A 87 3.74 -5.45 -9.44
N TYR A 88 4.43 -6.08 -8.50
CA TYR A 88 4.17 -7.43 -8.03
C TYR A 88 3.48 -7.37 -6.68
N LEU A 89 2.37 -8.10 -6.59
CA LEU A 89 1.54 -8.21 -5.39
C LEU A 89 1.22 -9.68 -5.15
N ARG A 90 1.16 -10.07 -3.89
CA ARG A 90 0.86 -11.45 -3.49
C ARG A 90 -0.12 -11.46 -2.34
N ASP A 91 -1.12 -12.31 -2.44
CA ASP A 91 -1.99 -12.65 -1.31
C ASP A 91 -1.60 -14.01 -0.71
N GLN A 92 -2.56 -14.85 -0.30
CA GLN A 92 -2.28 -16.15 0.30
C GLN A 92 -2.01 -17.25 -0.75
N GLU A 93 -2.66 -17.18 -1.91
CA GLU A 93 -2.60 -18.23 -2.94
C GLU A 93 -2.07 -17.71 -4.29
N ASN A 94 -2.26 -16.42 -4.57
CA ASN A 94 -2.01 -15.81 -5.87
C ASN A 94 -0.85 -14.82 -5.82
N ILE A 95 -0.14 -14.72 -6.95
CA ILE A 95 0.75 -13.60 -7.27
C ILE A 95 0.23 -12.92 -8.53
N ALA A 96 0.01 -11.60 -8.45
CA ALA A 96 -0.40 -10.78 -9.57
C ALA A 96 0.72 -9.83 -9.99
N CYS A 97 0.74 -9.51 -11.27
CA CYS A 97 1.69 -8.58 -11.87
C CYS A 97 0.92 -7.54 -12.67
N TYR A 98 1.11 -6.28 -12.31
CA TYR A 98 0.50 -5.12 -12.97
C TYR A 98 1.56 -4.40 -13.78
N ASP A 99 1.27 -4.11 -15.05
CA ASP A 99 2.13 -3.25 -15.86
C ASP A 99 1.86 -1.79 -15.51
N LEU A 100 2.93 -1.06 -15.17
CA LEU A 100 2.85 0.37 -14.87
C LEU A 100 3.22 1.24 -16.07
N LYS A 101 3.76 0.65 -17.14
CA LYS A 101 4.31 1.40 -18.28
C LYS A 101 3.29 1.78 -19.34
N GLY A 102 2.14 1.11 -19.40
CA GLY A 102 1.09 1.38 -20.39
C GLY A 102 1.48 0.98 -21.81
#